data_AF-A0A7S0VXW9-F1
#
_entry.id   AF-A0A7S0VXW9-F1
#
_cell.length_a   1.000
_cell.length_b   1.000
_cell.length_c   1.000
_cell.angle_alpha   90.00
_cell.angle_beta   90.00
_cell.angle_gamma   90.00
#
_symmetry.space_group_name_H-M   'P 1'
#
loop_
_entity.id
_entity.type
_entity.pdbx_description
1 polymer ?
#
loop_
_entity_poly.entity_id
_entity_poly.type
_entity_poly.pdbx_seq_one_letter_code
_entity_poly.pdbx_strand_id
1 'polypeptide(L)'
;HLERLRGEVLSGAAETPHDAEVFAAFAAPFDKMLQRLKGGGDPFAAEVNPEPLKALLTRVNRRVRKPTLQLSSVSPALGRMRFDGVPMPGTDPTGGVTLVGFRDRIDCMMTKTKPKKIEMLGSDGRRH
;
A
#
# COMPACT_ATOMS: atom_id res chain seq x y z
N HIS A 1 12.72 -6.01 -16.14
CA HIS A 1 12.15 -5.90 -14.78
C HIS A 1 11.38 -4.59 -14.58
N LEU A 2 11.93 -3.41 -14.91
CA LEU A 2 11.23 -2.12 -14.76
C LEU A 2 10.03 -1.93 -15.71
N GLU A 3 10.16 -2.35 -16.97
CA GLU A 3 9.04 -2.38 -17.94
C GLU A 3 7.89 -3.25 -17.44
N ARG A 4 8.23 -4.40 -16.83
CA ARG A 4 7.27 -5.32 -16.23
C ARG A 4 6.54 -4.66 -15.05
N LEU A 5 7.28 -4.00 -14.15
CA LEU A 5 6.71 -3.23 -13.05
C LEU A 5 5.77 -2.11 -13.56
N ARG A 6 6.15 -1.43 -14.65
CA ARG A 6 5.29 -0.42 -15.26
C ARG A 6 3.98 -1.02 -15.76
N GLY A 7 4.07 -2.13 -16.50
CA GLY A 7 2.94 -2.85 -17.11
C GLY A 7 1.99 -3.49 -16.10
N GLU A 8 2.54 -4.18 -15.10
CA GLU A 8 1.76 -4.97 -14.13
C GLU A 8 1.19 -4.11 -13.00
N VAL A 9 1.93 -3.08 -12.54
CA VAL A 9 1.61 -2.39 -11.29
C VAL A 9 1.12 -0.97 -11.51
N LEU A 10 1.69 -0.22 -12.46
CA LEU A 10 1.38 1.21 -12.59
C LEU A 10 0.43 1.55 -13.75
N SER A 11 0.18 0.63 -14.69
CA SER A 11 -0.74 0.81 -15.84
C SER A 11 -2.04 0.02 -15.74
N GLY A 12 -2.25 -0.72 -14.66
CA GLY A 12 -3.52 -1.38 -14.38
C GLY A 12 -4.64 -0.39 -14.01
N ALA A 13 -5.86 -0.90 -13.90
CA ALA A 13 -6.97 -0.16 -13.30
C ALA A 13 -6.72 -0.02 -11.79
N ALA A 14 -6.96 1.16 -11.23
CA ALA A 14 -6.88 1.35 -9.78
C ALA A 14 -8.05 0.61 -9.12
N GLU A 15 -7.75 -0.43 -8.34
CA GLU A 15 -8.76 -1.22 -7.63
C GLU A 15 -9.14 -0.58 -6.30
N THR A 16 -8.18 0.15 -5.70
CA THR A 16 -8.38 0.86 -4.45
C THR A 16 -8.08 2.36 -4.60
N PRO A 17 -8.66 3.23 -3.75
CA PRO A 17 -8.29 4.64 -3.69
C PRO A 17 -6.78 4.85 -3.49
N HIS A 18 -6.13 3.96 -2.72
CA HIS A 18 -4.69 3.98 -2.52
C HIS A 18 -3.91 3.81 -3.84
N ASP A 19 -4.37 2.90 -4.71
CA ASP A 19 -3.73 2.65 -6.01
C ASP A 19 -3.84 3.87 -6.91
N ALA A 20 -5.02 4.50 -6.96
CA ALA A 20 -5.24 5.72 -7.74
C ALA A 20 -4.28 6.84 -7.32
N GLU A 21 -4.08 7.04 -6.02
CA GLU A 21 -3.09 8.02 -5.52
C GLU A 21 -1.67 7.68 -5.94
N VAL A 22 -1.28 6.40 -5.86
CA VAL A 22 0.05 5.94 -6.24
C VAL A 22 0.27 6.15 -7.74
N PHE A 23 -0.70 5.78 -8.58
CA PHE A 23 -0.60 5.92 -10.03
C PHE A 23 -0.48 7.39 -10.42
N ALA A 24 -1.33 8.27 -9.86
CA ALA A 24 -1.25 9.70 -10.10
C ALA A 24 0.10 10.29 -9.66
N ALA A 25 0.67 9.81 -8.56
CA ALA A 25 1.94 10.33 -8.03
C ALA A 25 3.19 9.83 -8.78
N PHE A 26 3.15 8.65 -9.38
CA PHE A 26 4.35 7.96 -9.87
C PHE A 26 4.31 7.51 -11.34
N ALA A 27 3.14 7.36 -11.99
CA ALA A 27 3.07 6.88 -13.37
C ALA A 27 3.89 7.76 -14.34
N ALA A 28 3.60 9.06 -14.39
CA ALA A 28 4.30 9.99 -15.27
C ALA A 28 5.80 10.15 -14.94
N PRO A 29 6.23 10.31 -13.66
CA PRO A 29 7.64 10.29 -13.31
C PRO A 29 8.36 8.98 -13.70
N PHE A 30 7.69 7.83 -13.58
CA PHE A 30 8.24 6.53 -13.96
C PHE A 30 8.43 6.42 -15.48
N ASP A 31 7.44 6.87 -16.27
CA ASP A 31 7.53 6.90 -17.74
C ASP A 31 8.66 7.81 -18.22
N LYS A 32 8.80 9.00 -17.63
CA LYS A 32 9.90 9.92 -17.93
C LYS A 32 11.27 9.33 -17.59
N MET A 33 11.37 8.60 -16.49
CA MET A 33 12.59 7.88 -16.12
C MET A 33 12.90 6.78 -17.14
N LEU A 34 11.92 5.94 -17.50
CA LEU A 34 12.08 4.89 -18.52
C LEU A 34 12.51 5.46 -19.87
N GLN A 35 11.90 6.54 -20.32
CA GLN A 35 12.29 7.21 -21.56
C GLN A 35 13.73 7.72 -21.53
N ARG A 36 14.19 8.28 -20.40
CA ARG A 36 15.58 8.72 -20.23
C ARG A 36 16.57 7.55 -20.21
N LEU A 37 16.17 6.42 -19.64
CA LEU A 37 16.98 5.19 -19.65
C LEU A 37 17.04 4.57 -21.06
N LYS A 38 15.96 4.67 -21.84
CA LYS A 38 15.88 4.18 -23.23
C LYS A 38 16.55 5.12 -24.25
N GLY A 39 16.53 6.43 -23.98
CA GLY A 39 17.02 7.50 -24.87
C GLY A 39 18.46 7.94 -24.61
N GLY A 40 19.23 7.21 -23.80
CA GLY A 40 20.66 7.44 -23.62
C GLY A 40 21.43 7.03 -24.87
N GLY A 41 21.69 8.02 -25.73
CA GLY A 41 22.48 7.87 -26.94
C GLY A 41 23.99 7.72 -26.69
N ASP A 42 24.63 7.22 -27.75
CA ASP A 42 26.02 6.81 -27.93
C ASP A 42 26.41 5.43 -27.35
N PRO A 43 26.60 4.40 -28.21
CA PRO A 43 27.14 3.09 -27.82
C PRO A 43 28.52 3.15 -27.14
N PHE A 44 29.23 4.27 -27.26
CA PHE A 44 30.54 4.49 -26.66
C PHE A 44 30.49 5.26 -25.32
N ALA A 45 29.35 5.84 -24.94
CA ALA A 45 29.13 6.49 -23.64
C ALA A 45 28.51 5.49 -22.64
N ALA A 46 29.27 4.44 -22.31
CA ALA A 46 28.81 3.28 -21.54
C ALA A 46 28.64 3.54 -20.02
N GLU A 47 28.00 4.63 -19.61
CA GLU A 47 27.55 4.80 -18.23
C GLU A 47 26.04 5.08 -18.18
N VAL A 48 25.27 4.05 -17.82
CA VAL A 48 23.85 4.18 -17.49
C VAL A 48 23.73 5.12 -16.31
N ASN A 49 23.29 6.36 -16.54
CA ASN A 49 23.10 7.35 -15.47
C ASN A 49 22.02 6.85 -14.47
N PRO A 50 22.38 6.52 -13.22
CA PRO A 50 21.45 5.96 -12.25
C PRO A 50 20.63 7.02 -11.50
N GLU A 51 20.96 8.31 -11.65
CA GLU A 51 20.36 9.41 -10.88
C GLU A 51 18.83 9.49 -11.01
N PRO A 52 18.22 9.36 -12.21
CA PRO A 52 16.76 9.37 -12.34
C PRO A 52 16.08 8.27 -11.53
N LEU A 53 16.70 7.08 -11.48
CA LEU A 53 16.20 5.95 -10.71
C LEU A 53 16.35 6.18 -9.21
N LYS A 54 17.52 6.68 -8.75
CA LYS A 54 17.75 7.00 -7.32
C LYS A 54 16.78 8.05 -6.79
N ALA A 55 16.50 9.08 -7.59
CA ALA A 55 15.54 10.13 -7.23
C ALA A 55 14.13 9.56 -7.06
N LEU A 56 13.69 8.70 -7.99
CA LEU A 56 12.38 8.05 -7.91
C LEU A 56 12.29 7.10 -6.71
N LEU A 57 13.32 6.28 -6.48
CA LEU A 57 13.39 5.37 -5.33
C LEU A 57 13.36 6.14 -4.00
N THR A 58 14.01 7.30 -3.91
CA THR A 58 13.96 8.16 -2.72
C THR A 58 12.54 8.65 -2.45
N ARG A 59 11.82 9.07 -3.50
CA ARG A 59 10.43 9.52 -3.41
C ARG A 59 9.49 8.38 -2.97
N VAL A 60 9.67 7.18 -3.54
CA VAL A 60 8.92 5.97 -3.14
C VAL A 60 9.22 5.64 -1.68
N ASN A 61 10.48 5.59 -1.29
CA ASN A 61 10.90 5.27 0.08
C ASN A 61 10.31 6.23 1.11
N ARG A 62 10.22 7.53 0.80
CA ARG A 62 9.57 8.51 1.68
C ARG A 62 8.07 8.21 1.86
N ARG A 63 7.37 7.79 0.80
CA ARG A 63 5.92 7.47 0.85
C ARG A 63 5.62 6.13 1.53
N VAL A 64 6.48 5.11 1.35
CA VAL A 64 6.34 3.76 1.94
C VAL A 64 6.74 3.71 3.43
N ARG A 65 7.26 4.82 3.98
CA ARG A 65 7.56 4.98 5.41
C ARG A 65 6.41 5.57 6.23
N LYS A 66 5.21 5.74 5.64
CA LYS A 66 4.03 6.14 6.42
C LYS A 66 3.80 5.10 7.53
N PRO A 67 3.78 5.50 8.82
CA PRO A 67 3.61 4.56 9.93
C PRO A 67 2.17 4.04 10.03
N THR A 68 1.24 4.65 9.28
CA THR A 68 -0.18 4.32 9.32
C THR A 68 -0.80 4.36 7.93
N LEU A 69 -1.84 3.55 7.75
CA LEU A 69 -2.67 3.48 6.54
C LEU A 69 -4.15 3.52 6.95
N GLN A 70 -5.01 3.94 6.02
CA GLN A 70 -6.46 3.84 6.17
C GLN A 70 -6.97 2.57 5.49
N LEU A 71 -7.67 1.71 6.23
CA LEU A 71 -8.24 0.46 5.73
C LEU A 71 -9.22 0.72 4.59
N SER A 72 -10.07 1.73 4.71
CA SER A 72 -10.97 2.18 3.64
C SER A 72 -10.26 2.61 2.36
N SER A 73 -9.01 3.08 2.46
CA SER A 73 -8.19 3.48 1.31
C SER A 73 -7.48 2.27 0.67
N VAL A 74 -6.99 1.32 1.47
CA VAL A 74 -6.23 0.15 0.97
C VAL A 74 -7.08 -1.11 0.74
N SER A 75 -8.25 -1.18 1.35
CA SER A 75 -9.25 -2.25 1.19
C SER A 75 -10.64 -1.73 1.56
N PRO A 76 -11.31 -1.03 0.61
CA PRO A 76 -12.67 -0.52 0.83
C PRO A 76 -13.66 -1.61 1.23
N ALA A 77 -13.48 -2.84 0.73
CA ALA A 77 -14.32 -3.99 1.06
C ALA A 77 -14.25 -4.33 2.55
N LEU A 78 -13.04 -4.46 3.11
CA LEU A 78 -12.87 -4.72 4.54
C LEU A 78 -13.30 -3.54 5.41
N GLY A 79 -13.03 -2.30 4.98
CA GLY A 79 -13.43 -1.09 5.71
C GLY A 79 -14.96 -0.91 5.83
N ARG A 80 -15.74 -1.47 4.89
CA ARG A 80 -17.21 -1.45 4.91
C ARG A 80 -17.83 -2.68 5.55
N MET A 81 -17.03 -3.71 5.81
CA MET A 81 -17.53 -4.98 6.32
C MET A 81 -18.09 -4.80 7.72
N ARG A 82 -19.33 -5.25 7.90
CA ARG A 82 -20.02 -5.31 9.19
C ARG A 82 -20.39 -6.74 9.48
N PHE A 83 -20.28 -7.10 10.75
CA PHE A 83 -20.61 -8.43 11.23
C PHE A 83 -21.71 -8.32 12.26
N ASP A 84 -22.56 -9.35 12.28
CA ASP A 84 -23.62 -9.51 13.27
C ASP A 84 -23.56 -10.95 13.78
N GLY A 85 -23.63 -11.11 15.10
CA GLY A 85 -23.58 -12.42 15.77
C GLY A 85 -22.26 -13.21 15.64
N VAL A 86 -21.22 -12.68 14.99
CA VAL A 86 -19.92 -13.36 14.87
C VAL A 86 -19.16 -13.21 16.18
N PRO A 87 -18.82 -14.28 16.91
CA PRO A 87 -18.03 -14.17 18.13
C PRO A 87 -16.67 -13.53 17.87
N MET A 88 -16.21 -12.68 18.80
CA MET A 88 -14.92 -12.00 18.66
C MET A 88 -13.75 -13.01 18.58
N PRO A 89 -12.98 -13.05 17.48
CA PRO A 89 -11.86 -13.98 17.34
C PRO A 89 -10.77 -13.73 18.39
N GLY A 90 -10.13 -14.81 18.86
CA GLY A 90 -9.05 -14.72 19.85
C GLY A 90 -9.53 -14.34 21.26
N THR A 91 -10.84 -14.27 21.48
CA THR A 91 -11.45 -14.13 22.81
C THR A 91 -12.24 -15.39 23.16
N ASP A 92 -12.51 -15.59 24.44
CA ASP A 92 -13.36 -16.69 24.89
C ASP A 92 -14.80 -16.47 24.37
N PRO A 93 -15.39 -17.43 23.63
CA PRO A 93 -16.76 -17.31 23.12
C PRO A 93 -17.80 -17.06 24.22
N THR A 94 -17.52 -17.45 25.45
CA THR A 94 -18.41 -17.24 26.61
C THR A 94 -18.52 -15.77 27.02
N GLY A 95 -17.57 -14.92 26.61
CA GLY A 95 -17.54 -13.50 26.94
C GLY A 95 -18.62 -12.67 26.26
N GLY A 96 -19.34 -13.23 25.27
CA GLY A 96 -20.49 -12.58 24.62
C GLY A 96 -20.15 -11.39 23.72
N VAL A 97 -18.87 -11.04 23.57
CA VAL A 97 -18.45 -9.96 22.66
C VAL A 97 -18.46 -10.48 21.22
N THR A 98 -19.14 -9.74 20.35
CA THR A 98 -19.21 -10.06 18.92
C THR A 98 -18.37 -9.07 18.13
N LEU A 99 -17.81 -9.54 17.03
CA LEU A 99 -17.20 -8.69 16.03
C LEU A 99 -18.28 -7.83 15.37
N VAL A 100 -18.02 -6.53 15.25
CA VAL A 100 -18.89 -5.55 14.54
C VAL A 100 -18.22 -5.05 13.26
N GLY A 101 -16.89 -5.07 13.18
CA GLY A 101 -16.15 -4.64 12.01
C GLY A 101 -14.67 -4.41 12.31
N PHE A 102 -14.00 -3.68 11.43
CA PHE A 102 -12.59 -3.35 11.58
C PHE A 102 -12.39 -1.85 11.80
N ARG A 103 -11.32 -1.52 12.52
CA ARG A 103 -10.87 -0.13 12.67
C ARG A 103 -10.30 0.36 11.35
N ASP A 104 -10.63 1.60 10.98
CA ASP A 104 -10.12 2.19 9.74
C ASP A 104 -8.62 2.51 9.79
N ARG A 105 -8.01 2.60 10.98
CA ARG A 105 -6.56 2.85 11.13
C ARG A 105 -5.80 1.54 11.19
N ILE A 106 -4.85 1.37 10.27
CA ILE A 106 -3.87 0.27 10.26
C ILE A 106 -2.52 0.84 10.68
N ASP A 107 -1.87 0.22 11.66
CA ASP A 107 -0.51 0.60 12.06
C ASP A 107 0.53 -0.30 11.33
N CYS A 108 1.52 0.32 10.71
CA CYS A 108 2.63 -0.38 10.06
C CYS A 108 3.84 -0.40 11.00
N MET A 109 4.21 -1.58 11.49
CA MET A 109 5.31 -1.69 12.43
C MET A 109 6.66 -1.42 11.74
N MET A 110 7.58 -0.75 12.43
CA MET A 110 8.89 -0.38 11.89
C MET A 110 9.91 -1.54 11.94
N THR A 111 9.58 -2.67 11.32
CA THR A 111 10.49 -3.83 11.17
C THR A 111 10.82 -4.10 9.71
N LYS A 112 11.75 -5.01 9.43
CA LYS A 112 12.14 -5.39 8.06
C LYS A 112 10.94 -5.89 7.22
N THR A 113 10.03 -6.65 7.85
CA THR A 113 8.85 -7.20 7.19
C THR A 113 7.63 -6.28 7.22
N LYS A 114 7.70 -5.15 7.97
CA LYS A 114 6.62 -4.17 8.13
C LYS A 114 5.22 -4.79 8.29
N PRO A 115 5.02 -5.68 9.29
CA PRO A 115 3.72 -6.29 9.51
C PRO A 115 2.67 -5.20 9.78
N LYS A 116 1.47 -5.41 9.25
CA LYS A 116 0.33 -4.50 9.38
C LYS A 116 -0.52 -4.98 10.55
N LYS A 117 -0.72 -4.14 11.55
CA LYS A 117 -1.67 -4.39 12.64
C LYS A 117 -3.04 -3.86 12.23
N ILE A 118 -3.99 -4.77 12.07
CA ILE A 118 -5.42 -4.45 11.86
C ILE A 118 -6.10 -4.72 13.20
N GLU A 119 -6.95 -3.79 13.64
CA GLU A 119 -7.69 -3.91 14.90
C GLU A 119 -9.16 -4.17 14.61
N MET A 120 -9.75 -5.06 15.41
CA MET A 120 -11.15 -5.46 15.33
C MET A 120 -11.98 -4.60 16.28
N LEU A 121 -13.23 -4.33 15.93
CA LEU A 121 -14.18 -3.57 16.75
C LEU A 121 -15.21 -4.54 17.34
N GLY A 122 -15.28 -4.57 18.66
CA GLY A 122 -16.26 -5.38 19.40
C GLY A 122 -17.60 -4.68 19.59
N SER A 123 -18.64 -5.47 19.86
CA SER A 123 -19.98 -4.98 20.26
C SER A 123 -19.99 -4.25 21.60
N ASP A 124 -18.96 -4.46 22.42
CA ASP A 124 -18.71 -3.73 23.66
C ASP A 124 -18.05 -2.35 23.44
N GLY A 125 -17.81 -1.96 22.18
CA GLY A 125 -17.15 -0.72 21.81
C GLY A 125 -15.62 -0.72 22.01
N ARG A 126 -15.03 -1.87 22.38
CA ARG A 126 -13.59 -2.01 22.57
C ARG A 126 -12.89 -2.44 21.29
N ARG A 127 -11.57 -2.29 21.31
CA ARG A 127 -10.66 -2.66 20.22
C ARG A 127 -9.95 -3.93 20.62
N HIS A 128 -9.94 -4.91 19.73
CA HIS A 128 -9.30 -6.21 19.91
C HIS A 128 -8.20 -6.40 18.86
#